data_AF-A0A951MZ36-F1
#
_entry.id   AF-A0A951MZ36-F1
#
_cell.length_a   1.000
_cell.length_b   1.000
_cell.length_c   1.000
_cell.angle_alpha   90.00
_cell.angle_beta   90.00
_cell.angle_gamma   90.00
#
_symmetry.space_group_name_H-M   'P 1'
#
loop_
_entity.id
_entity.type
_entity.pdbx_description
1 polymer ?
#
loop_
_entity_poly.entity_id
_entity_poly.type
_entity_poly.pdbx_seq_one_letter_code
_entity_poly.pdbx_strand_id
1 'polypeptide(L)' 'DPDGQYDLSALLEQLTAGSEGRQAQPVRVFPIAYGADADLATLQRIAEATNAAVYDASEPGSIRKVFAAVISNF' A
#
# COMPACT_ATOMS: atom_id res chain seq x y z
N ASP A 1 -2.47 1.51 -23.97
CA ASP A 1 -3.65 0.68 -24.25
C ASP A 1 -4.87 1.50 -23.85
N PRO A 2 -5.82 1.82 -24.75
CA PRO A 2 -6.86 2.82 -24.50
C PRO A 2 -7.86 2.50 -23.36
N ASP A 3 -7.77 1.34 -22.71
CA ASP A 3 -8.69 0.95 -21.64
C ASP A 3 -8.11 0.98 -20.21
N GLY A 4 -6.80 1.22 -20.03
CA GLY A 4 -6.18 1.69 -18.77
C GLY A 4 -6.62 1.06 -17.44
N GLN A 5 -7.26 -0.12 -17.44
CA GLN A 5 -7.64 -0.83 -16.24
C GLN A 5 -6.37 -1.43 -15.68
N TYR A 6 -5.77 -0.73 -14.73
CA TYR A 6 -4.77 -1.31 -13.85
C TYR A 6 -5.45 -2.46 -13.12
N ASP A 7 -5.25 -3.69 -13.63
CA ASP A 7 -5.67 -4.89 -12.93
C ASP A 7 -4.88 -4.97 -11.62
N LEU A 8 -5.62 -4.94 -10.51
CA LEU A 8 -5.05 -5.09 -9.17
C LEU A 8 -4.24 -6.39 -9.08
N SER A 9 -4.65 -7.46 -9.76
CA SER A 9 -3.94 -8.73 -9.75
C SER A 9 -2.57 -8.60 -10.41
N ALA A 10 -2.52 -8.04 -11.62
CA ALA A 10 -1.26 -7.73 -12.30
C ALA A 10 -0.33 -6.82 -11.48
N LEU A 11 -0.89 -5.81 -10.80
CA LEU A 11 -0.12 -4.95 -9.89
C LEU A 11 0.49 -5.76 -8.73
N LEU A 12 -0.30 -6.60 -8.08
CA LEU A 12 0.15 -7.39 -6.94
C LEU A 12 1.22 -8.42 -7.34
N GLU A 13 1.09 -9.03 -8.52
CA GLU A 13 2.11 -9.92 -9.07
C GLU A 13 3.43 -9.17 -9.28
N GLN A 14 3.39 -7.98 -9.86
CA GLN A 14 4.58 -7.17 -10.09
C GLN A 14 5.27 -6.76 -8.78
N LEU A 15 4.49 -6.35 -7.76
CA LEU A 15 5.01 -5.95 -6.45
C LEU A 15 5.66 -7.12 -5.70
N THR A 16 5.00 -8.29 -5.73
CA THR A 16 5.53 -9.51 -5.12
C THR A 16 6.83 -9.96 -5.80
N ALA A 17 6.84 -9.99 -7.14
CA ALA A 17 8.02 -10.40 -7.90
C ALA A 17 9.23 -9.49 -7.68
N GLY A 18 9.02 -8.19 -7.49
CA GLY A 18 10.10 -7.24 -7.15
C GLY A 18 10.65 -7.40 -5.72
N SER A 19 9.87 -8.02 -4.83
CA SER A 19 10.19 -8.22 -3.42
C SER A 19 10.86 -9.56 -3.12
N GLU A 20 10.84 -10.51 -4.06
CA GLU A 20 11.36 -11.87 -3.89
C GLU A 20 12.58 -12.19 -4.77
N GLY A 21 13.42 -13.11 -4.32
CA GLY A 21 14.53 -13.67 -5.11
C GLY A 21 15.89 -12.96 -4.97
N ARG A 22 16.91 -13.53 -5.62
CA ARG A 22 18.32 -13.13 -5.48
C ARG A 22 18.68 -11.75 -6.07
N GLN A 23 17.78 -11.16 -6.85
CA GLN A 23 17.93 -9.82 -7.44
C GLN A 23 16.81 -8.88 -6.97
N ALA A 24 16.13 -9.20 -5.87
CA ALA A 24 15.03 -8.41 -5.34
C ALA A 24 15.47 -6.96 -5.09
N GLN A 25 14.63 -6.02 -5.51
CA GLN A 25 14.74 -4.60 -5.19
C GLN A 25 13.42 -4.16 -4.55
N PRO A 26 13.20 -4.54 -3.27
CA PRO A 26 11.90 -4.36 -2.64
C PRO A 26 11.58 -2.87 -2.47
N VAL A 27 10.44 -2.46 -3.02
CA VAL A 27 9.84 -1.14 -2.79
C VAL A 27 8.69 -1.32 -1.80
N ARG A 28 8.86 -0.83 -0.57
CA ARG A 28 7.82 -0.91 0.46
C ARG A 28 6.76 0.16 0.23
N VAL A 29 5.50 -0.24 0.17
CA VAL A 29 4.36 0.68 0.00
C VAL A 29 3.55 0.69 1.30
N PHE A 30 3.42 1.85 1.93
CA PHE A 30 2.65 2.03 3.17
C PHE A 30 1.41 2.87 2.89
N PRO A 31 0.26 2.26 2.56
CA PRO A 31 -0.93 3.00 2.19
C PRO A 31 -1.61 3.61 3.42
N ILE A 32 -2.26 4.75 3.22
CA ILE A 32 -3.11 5.40 4.21
C ILE A 32 -4.53 5.42 3.66
N ALA A 33 -5.43 4.66 4.27
CA ALA A 33 -6.86 4.70 3.96
C ALA A 33 -7.43 6.00 4.53
N TYR A 34 -7.90 6.92 3.68
CA TYR A 34 -8.39 8.24 4.13
C TYR A 34 -9.88 8.40 3.85
N GLY A 35 -10.64 8.71 4.91
CA GLY A 35 -12.10 8.80 4.85
C GLY A 35 -12.81 7.44 4.90
N ALA A 36 -14.10 7.48 5.21
CA ALA A 36 -14.89 6.28 5.48
C ALA A 36 -15.09 5.36 4.26
N ASP A 37 -14.99 5.91 3.04
CA ASP A 37 -15.21 5.17 1.80
C ASP A 37 -13.90 4.59 1.21
N ALA A 38 -12.78 4.69 1.92
CA ALA A 38 -11.52 4.13 1.46
C ALA A 38 -11.59 2.59 1.42
N ASP A 39 -11.16 2.00 0.30
CA ASP A 39 -11.12 0.54 0.14
C ASP A 39 -9.92 -0.04 0.90
N LEU A 40 -10.10 -0.23 2.21
CA LEU A 40 -9.07 -0.76 3.09
C LEU A 40 -8.60 -2.16 2.66
N ALA A 41 -9.51 -2.99 2.14
CA ALA A 41 -9.18 -4.35 1.72
C ALA A 41 -8.21 -4.35 0.52
N THR A 42 -8.46 -3.50 -0.47
CA THR A 42 -7.53 -3.33 -1.60
C THR A 42 -6.19 -2.77 -1.16
N LEU A 43 -6.19 -1.76 -0.27
CA LEU A 43 -4.95 -1.17 0.24
C LEU A 43 -4.12 -2.17 1.06
N GLN A 44 -4.78 -3.01 1.86
CA GLN A 44 -4.11 -4.05 2.63
C GLN A 44 -3.36 -5.05 1.73
N ARG A 45 -3.97 -5.49 0.63
CA ARG A 45 -3.33 -6.40 -0.34
C ARG A 45 -2.04 -5.79 -0.92
N ILE A 46 -2.05 -4.50 -1.23
CA ILE A 46 -0.88 -3.79 -1.75
C ILE A 46 0.25 -3.71 -0.72
N ALA A 47 -0.10 -3.41 0.54
CA ALA A 47 0.88 -3.36 1.63
C ALA A 47 1.54 -4.73 1.85
N GLU A 48 0.74 -5.80 1.87
CA GLU A 48 1.21 -7.18 2.05
C GLU A 48 2.16 -7.63 0.91
N ALA A 49 1.83 -7.32 -0.35
CA ALA A 49 2.66 -7.64 -1.51
C ALA A 49 4.06 -6.97 -1.48
N THR A 50 4.23 -5.95 -0.64
CA THR A 50 5.49 -5.21 -0.47
C THR A 50 6.10 -5.34 0.92
N ASN A 51 5.58 -6.28 1.72
CA ASN A 51 6.00 -6.53 3.10
C ASN A 51 5.94 -5.27 3.99
N ALA A 52 4.85 -4.52 3.85
CA ALA A 52 4.59 -3.26 4.53
C ALA A 52 3.24 -3.30 5.27
N ALA A 53 2.88 -2.19 5.93
CA ALA A 53 1.64 -2.07 6.71
C ALA A 53 0.71 -1.01 6.11
N VAL A 54 -0.60 -1.22 6.30
CA VAL A 54 -1.63 -0.22 6.01
C VAL A 54 -1.98 0.57 7.27
N TYR A 55 -2.26 1.86 7.10
CA TYR A 55 -2.73 2.73 8.17
C TYR A 55 -4.12 3.24 7.88
N ASP A 56 -4.98 3.21 8.90
CA ASP A 56 -6.35 3.66 8.81
C ASP A 56 -6.50 5.10 9.34
N ALA A 57 -6.88 6.00 8.44
CA ALA A 57 -7.26 7.39 8.69
C ALA A 57 -8.70 7.67 8.24
N SER A 58 -9.60 6.70 8.42
CA SER A 58 -11.04 6.84 8.15
C SER A 58 -11.66 8.01 8.93
N GLU A 59 -11.08 8.34 10.09
CA GLU A 59 -11.33 9.60 10.80
C GLU A 59 -10.37 10.70 10.29
N PRO A 60 -10.85 11.71 9.53
CA PRO A 60 -9.97 12.70 8.87
C PRO A 60 -9.07 13.50 9.84
N GLY A 61 -9.50 13.66 11.09
CA GLY A 61 -8.72 14.33 12.14
C GLY A 61 -7.48 13.56 12.61
N SER A 62 -7.35 12.28 12.28
CA SER A 62 -6.23 11.42 12.72
C SER A 62 -5.02 11.48 11.80
N ILE A 63 -5.13 12.11 10.61
CA ILE A 63 -4.13 12.07 9.53
C ILE A 63 -2.73 12.51 9.99
N ARG A 64 -2.63 13.53 10.86
CA ARG A 64 -1.34 14.00 11.41
C ARG A 64 -0.65 12.93 12.27
N LYS A 65 -1.41 12.13 13.02
CA LYS A 65 -0.86 11.02 13.84
C LYS A 65 -0.38 9.89 12.93
N VAL A 66 -1.13 9.58 11.88
CA VAL A 66 -0.77 8.54 10.90
C VAL A 66 0.53 8.89 10.17
N PHE A 67 0.68 10.13 9.69
CA PHE A 67 1.93 10.58 9.06
C PHE A 67 3.14 10.48 10.01
N ALA A 68 2.98 10.82 11.29
CA ALA A 68 4.05 10.67 12.27
C ALA A 68 4.46 9.20 12.50
N ALA A 69 3.48 8.28 12.52
CA ALA A 69 3.72 6.85 12.67
C ALA A 69 4.49 6.26 11.47
N VAL A 70 4.20 6.71 10.25
CA VAL A 70 4.91 6.27 9.03
C VAL A 70 6.38 6.69 9.08
N ILE A 71 6.67 7.95 9.39
CA ILE A 71 8.06 8.47 9.41
C ILE A 71 8.89 7.81 10.52
N SER A 72 8.27 7.47 11.66
CA SER A 72 8.99 6.84 12.78
C SER A 72 9.34 5.35 12.57
N ASN A 73 8.81 4.71 11.53
CA ASN A 73 9.04 3.28 11.24
C ASN A 73 10.13 3.05 10.17
N PHE A 74 10.85 4.12 9.80
CA PHE A 74 11.99 4.16 8.89
C PHE A 74 13.23 4.64 9.64
#